data_AF-A0A0L0G2G7-F1
#
_entry.id   AF-A0A0L0G2G7-F1
#
_cell.length_a   1.000
_cell.length_b   1.000
_cell.length_c   1.000
_cell.angle_alpha   90.00
_cell.angle_beta   90.00
_cell.angle_gamma   90.00
#
_symmetry.space_group_name_H-M   'P 1'
#
loop_
_entity.id
_entity.type
_entity.pdbx_description
1 polymer ?
#
loop_
_entity_poly.entity_id
_entity_poly.type
_entity_poly.pdbx_seq_one_letter_code
_entity_poly.pdbx_strand_id
1 'polypeptide(L)'
;MSVKARKDMKAAGLFTLAGARVQQSYADMKTLSRGEAIVKPVFSRSRFDEVALNNAISFVLAEEIVGTLSWGKKRVKLSEDETCILPSLTRKLPSNVIYDRYTATHLIEKQLSRGSFYRVLAALTSKDEKLLTAVDYVTGTLVNDVIVQLQVFINDFCIDISKKKHLTTHLELMKTFLKQQYDKHVELEDDCSTHGIKFALEQPTNDKSGCGQQKCNGCDFIEYMYSQLQSIVQFATTKPFSVREDASRNCAYTWATVYVSKINKMR
;
A
#
# COMPACT_ATOMS: atom_id res chain seq x y z
N MET A 1 -2.83 16.57 -32.20
CA MET A 1 -1.83 16.70 -33.28
C MET A 1 -2.55 16.80 -34.63
N SER A 2 -2.24 17.84 -35.40
CA SER A 2 -2.80 18.08 -36.75
C SER A 2 -2.30 17.05 -37.77
N VAL A 3 -3.14 16.72 -38.77
CA VAL A 3 -2.81 15.82 -39.89
C VAL A 3 -1.59 16.31 -40.68
N LYS A 4 -1.37 17.64 -40.73
CA LYS A 4 -0.22 18.27 -41.39
C LYS A 4 1.08 17.93 -40.68
N ALA A 5 1.12 18.08 -39.35
CA ALA A 5 2.29 17.73 -38.53
C ALA A 5 2.69 16.25 -38.67
N ARG A 6 1.71 15.34 -38.89
CA ARG A 6 2.00 13.93 -39.14
C ARG A 6 2.62 13.66 -40.53
N LYS A 7 2.24 14.43 -41.55
CA LYS A 7 2.84 14.32 -42.91
C LYS A 7 4.27 14.85 -42.92
N ASP A 8 4.51 15.96 -42.25
CA ASP A 8 5.82 16.61 -42.22
C ASP A 8 6.85 15.74 -41.46
N MET A 9 6.43 15.10 -40.36
CA MET A 9 7.28 14.13 -39.63
C MET A 9 7.54 12.82 -40.42
N LYS A 10 6.64 12.43 -41.33
CA LYS A 10 6.84 11.28 -42.23
C LYS A 10 7.86 11.59 -43.32
N ALA A 11 7.80 12.80 -43.89
CA ALA A 11 8.77 13.26 -44.89
C ALA A 11 10.18 13.41 -44.30
N ALA A 12 10.29 13.79 -43.03
CA ALA A 12 11.55 13.90 -42.31
C ALA A 12 12.12 12.56 -41.80
N GLY A 13 11.50 11.41 -42.10
CA GLY A 13 11.99 10.09 -41.68
C GLY A 13 11.89 9.78 -40.17
N LEU A 14 11.33 10.70 -39.38
CA LEU A 14 11.24 10.60 -37.91
C LEU A 14 10.14 9.64 -37.41
N PHE A 15 9.34 9.05 -38.31
CA PHE A 15 8.20 8.22 -37.93
C PHE A 15 7.81 7.18 -38.99
N THR A 16 7.92 5.88 -38.67
CA THR A 16 7.44 4.76 -39.51
C THR A 16 6.40 3.92 -38.76
N LEU A 17 5.11 4.25 -38.90
CA LEU A 17 4.03 3.51 -38.22
C LEU A 17 3.72 2.12 -38.81
N ALA A 18 4.25 1.79 -40.00
CA ALA A 18 4.01 0.49 -40.64
C ALA A 18 5.04 0.10 -41.73
N GLY A 19 5.87 1.04 -42.18
CA GLY A 19 6.71 0.85 -43.38
C GLY A 19 7.83 -0.17 -43.23
N ALA A 20 8.53 -0.18 -42.09
CA ALA A 20 9.71 -1.03 -41.91
C ALA A 20 9.36 -2.52 -41.94
N ARG A 21 8.25 -2.92 -41.30
CA ARG A 21 7.81 -4.32 -41.29
C ARG A 21 7.23 -4.75 -42.63
N VAL A 22 6.49 -3.88 -43.32
CA VAL A 22 5.94 -4.17 -44.65
C VAL A 22 7.06 -4.33 -45.69
N GLN A 23 8.07 -3.45 -45.65
CA GLN A 23 9.25 -3.57 -46.50
C GLN A 23 10.05 -4.84 -46.21
N GLN A 24 10.20 -5.19 -44.93
CA GLN A 24 10.83 -6.45 -44.52
C GLN A 24 10.02 -7.66 -45.01
N SER A 25 8.69 -7.64 -44.94
CA SER A 25 7.85 -8.70 -45.48
C SER A 25 7.98 -8.89 -46.99
N TYR A 26 8.11 -7.79 -47.76
CA TYR A 26 8.36 -7.89 -49.19
C TYR A 26 9.77 -8.41 -49.51
N ALA A 27 10.77 -8.06 -48.69
CA ALA A 27 12.10 -8.62 -48.80
C ALA A 27 12.10 -10.13 -48.50
N ASP A 28 11.46 -10.54 -47.40
CA ASP A 28 11.31 -11.94 -46.99
C ASP A 28 10.57 -12.77 -48.05
N MET A 29 9.51 -12.22 -48.65
CA MET A 29 8.77 -12.85 -49.75
C MET A 29 9.66 -13.05 -50.98
N LYS A 30 10.51 -12.07 -51.31
CA LYS A 30 11.46 -12.17 -52.43
C LYS A 30 12.53 -13.22 -52.16
N THR A 31 13.02 -13.33 -50.93
CA THR A 31 13.96 -14.37 -50.49
C THR A 31 13.34 -15.77 -50.61
N LEU A 32 12.10 -15.94 -50.14
CA LEU A 32 11.37 -17.21 -50.31
C LEU A 32 11.14 -17.58 -51.78
N SER A 33 10.81 -16.60 -52.64
CA SER A 33 10.59 -16.85 -54.07
C SER A 33 11.83 -17.34 -54.82
N ARG A 34 13.02 -17.17 -54.22
CA ARG A 34 14.31 -17.66 -54.74
C ARG A 34 14.72 -19.01 -54.17
N GLY A 35 13.90 -19.61 -53.29
CA GLY A 35 14.22 -20.86 -52.60
C GLY A 35 15.21 -20.70 -51.44
N GLU A 36 15.50 -19.47 -51.03
CA GLU A 36 16.43 -19.18 -49.93
C GLU A 36 15.67 -19.16 -48.58
N ALA A 37 16.36 -19.58 -47.50
CA ALA A 37 15.78 -19.57 -46.16
C ALA A 37 15.74 -18.15 -45.57
N ILE A 38 14.62 -17.76 -44.98
CA ILE A 38 14.51 -16.48 -44.27
C ILE A 38 15.38 -16.52 -43.01
N VAL A 39 16.29 -15.55 -42.88
CA VAL A 39 17.04 -15.32 -41.65
C VAL A 39 16.11 -14.74 -40.61
N LYS A 40 15.81 -15.52 -39.57
CA LYS A 40 15.01 -15.02 -38.43
C LYS A 40 15.81 -13.91 -37.73
N PRO A 41 15.22 -12.72 -37.51
CA PRO A 41 15.88 -11.68 -36.75
C PRO A 41 16.16 -12.19 -35.34
N VAL A 42 17.44 -12.19 -34.96
CA VAL A 42 17.87 -12.53 -33.60
C VAL A 42 17.56 -11.32 -32.72
N PHE A 43 16.48 -11.41 -31.94
CA PHE A 43 16.15 -10.39 -30.96
C PHE A 43 17.01 -10.58 -29.71
N SER A 44 17.95 -9.67 -29.50
CA SER A 44 18.57 -9.47 -28.20
C SER A 44 17.58 -8.74 -27.29
N ARG A 45 17.11 -9.42 -26.24
CA ARG A 45 16.41 -8.75 -25.13
C ARG A 45 17.49 -8.16 -24.22
N SER A 46 17.75 -6.86 -24.34
CA SER A 46 18.63 -6.18 -23.38
C SER A 46 18.00 -6.26 -21.98
N ARG A 47 18.80 -6.63 -20.98
CA ARG A 47 18.41 -6.49 -19.57
C ARG A 47 18.08 -5.02 -19.30
N PHE A 48 17.02 -4.79 -18.51
CA PHE A 48 16.67 -3.45 -18.07
C PHE A 48 17.84 -2.86 -17.27
N ASP A 49 18.01 -1.55 -17.37
CA ASP A 49 18.87 -0.85 -16.43
C ASP A 49 18.25 -0.94 -15.03
N GLU A 50 18.98 -1.59 -14.12
CA GLU A 50 18.52 -1.86 -12.77
C GLU A 50 18.27 -0.59 -11.98
N VAL A 51 19.09 0.46 -12.20
CA VAL A 51 18.94 1.74 -11.51
C VAL A 51 17.65 2.44 -11.97
N ALA A 52 17.43 2.51 -13.28
CA ALA A 52 16.21 3.11 -13.85
C ALA A 52 14.95 2.34 -13.44
N LEU A 53 15.05 1.01 -13.32
CA LEU A 53 13.96 0.15 -12.87
C LEU A 53 13.63 0.38 -11.40
N ASN A 54 14.64 0.40 -10.53
CA ASN A 54 14.45 0.63 -9.09
C ASN A 54 13.87 2.02 -8.81
N ASN A 55 14.31 3.05 -9.52
CA ASN A 55 13.76 4.40 -9.38
C ASN A 55 12.30 4.44 -9.83
N ALA A 56 11.96 3.76 -10.93
CA ALA A 56 10.57 3.65 -11.37
C ALA A 56 9.70 2.86 -10.39
N ILE A 57 10.20 1.77 -9.80
CA ILE A 57 9.46 0.99 -8.79
C ILE A 57 9.20 1.86 -7.56
N SER A 58 10.23 2.51 -7.02
CA SER A 58 10.12 3.39 -5.85
C SER A 58 9.12 4.53 -6.11
N PHE A 59 9.16 5.13 -7.29
CA PHE A 59 8.21 6.18 -7.68
C PHE A 59 6.77 5.66 -7.75
N VAL A 60 6.55 4.49 -8.36
CA VAL A 60 5.21 3.91 -8.49
C VAL A 60 4.63 3.51 -7.13
N LEU A 61 5.47 3.06 -6.19
CA LEU A 61 5.06 2.64 -4.85
C LEU A 61 4.89 3.80 -3.85
N ALA A 62 5.13 5.04 -4.26
CA ALA A 62 4.89 6.20 -3.42
C ALA A 62 3.40 6.31 -3.03
N GLU A 63 3.14 6.66 -1.77
CA GLU A 63 1.78 6.75 -1.21
C GLU A 63 0.88 7.75 -1.97
N GLU A 64 1.46 8.75 -2.61
CA GLU A 64 0.74 9.71 -3.45
C GLU A 64 0.17 9.08 -4.74
N ILE A 65 0.80 8.02 -5.23
CA ILE A 65 0.50 7.37 -6.52
C ILE A 65 -0.40 6.16 -6.32
N VAL A 66 -0.16 5.37 -5.27
CA VAL A 66 -0.88 4.12 -4.99
C VAL A 66 -1.63 4.16 -3.66
N GLY A 67 -2.80 3.53 -3.65
CA GLY A 67 -3.55 3.20 -2.45
C GLY A 67 -3.56 1.68 -2.23
N THR A 68 -3.48 1.25 -0.98
CA THR A 68 -3.72 -0.15 -0.61
C THR A 68 -5.22 -0.39 -0.55
N LEU A 69 -5.71 -1.36 -1.31
CA LEU A 69 -7.07 -1.85 -1.17
C LEU A 69 -7.20 -2.64 0.11
N SER A 70 -8.29 -2.45 0.85
CA SER A 70 -8.61 -3.27 2.02
C SER A 70 -8.95 -4.73 1.66
N TRP A 71 -9.01 -5.08 0.36
CA TRP A 71 -9.22 -6.45 -0.10
C TRP A 71 -8.47 -6.73 -1.42
N GLY A 72 -8.16 -8.00 -1.65
CA GLY A 72 -7.59 -8.48 -2.91
C GLY A 72 -6.07 -8.70 -2.86
N LYS A 73 -5.66 -9.82 -3.44
CA LYS A 73 -4.26 -10.24 -3.53
C LYS A 73 -3.88 -10.43 -5.00
N LYS A 74 -2.68 -10.00 -5.35
CA LYS A 74 -2.11 -10.17 -6.69
C LYS A 74 -1.04 -11.24 -6.64
N ARG A 75 -1.21 -12.29 -7.46
CA ARG A 75 -0.16 -13.27 -7.70
C ARG A 75 0.82 -12.70 -8.71
N VAL A 76 2.07 -12.54 -8.30
CA VAL A 76 3.17 -12.11 -9.15
C VAL A 76 4.08 -13.31 -9.39
N LYS A 77 4.28 -13.64 -10.66
CA LYS A 77 5.14 -14.75 -11.08
C LYS A 77 6.58 -14.24 -11.20
N LEU A 78 7.49 -14.78 -10.38
CA LEU A 78 8.90 -14.39 -10.34
C LEU A 78 9.74 -15.24 -11.32
N SER A 79 9.44 -16.54 -11.38
CA SER A 79 10.06 -17.50 -12.31
C SER A 79 9.02 -18.50 -12.82
N GLU A 80 9.40 -19.52 -13.59
CA GLU A 80 8.45 -20.53 -14.07
C GLU A 80 7.73 -21.25 -12.92
N ASP A 81 8.43 -21.48 -11.81
CA ASP A 81 7.97 -22.25 -10.65
C ASP A 81 7.70 -21.39 -9.42
N GLU A 82 8.16 -20.14 -9.40
CA GLU A 82 8.03 -19.26 -8.23
C GLU A 82 6.93 -18.22 -8.42
N THR A 83 5.95 -18.23 -7.51
CA THR A 83 4.90 -17.21 -7.44
C THR A 83 4.85 -16.61 -6.04
N CYS A 84 4.81 -15.29 -5.96
CA CYS A 84 4.61 -14.57 -4.71
C CYS A 84 3.24 -13.92 -4.68
N ILE A 85 2.66 -13.81 -3.48
CA ILE A 85 1.36 -13.18 -3.27
C ILE A 85 1.61 -11.81 -2.65
N LEU A 86 1.29 -10.75 -3.39
CA LEU A 86 1.40 -9.37 -2.94
C LEU A 86 0.02 -8.76 -2.67
N PRO A 87 -0.11 -7.78 -1.76
CA PRO A 87 -1.32 -6.98 -1.63
C PRO A 87 -1.67 -6.29 -2.95
N SER A 88 -2.96 -6.22 -3.29
CA SER A 88 -3.38 -5.50 -4.49
C SER A 88 -3.29 -3.99 -4.25
N LEU A 89 -2.42 -3.32 -5.02
CA LEU A 89 -2.30 -1.87 -5.03
C LEU A 89 -3.18 -1.27 -6.12
N THR A 90 -3.98 -0.26 -5.79
CA THR A 90 -4.76 0.51 -6.77
C THR A 90 -4.11 1.85 -7.02
N ARG A 91 -4.24 2.35 -8.24
CA ARG A 91 -3.71 3.66 -8.62
C ARG A 91 -4.70 4.76 -8.26
N LYS A 92 -4.21 5.78 -7.54
CA LYS A 92 -4.97 7.01 -7.24
C LYS A 92 -5.10 7.93 -8.46
N LEU A 93 -4.14 7.81 -9.37
CA LEU A 93 -4.03 8.64 -10.56
C LEU A 93 -4.09 7.77 -11.83
N PRO A 94 -4.58 8.32 -12.95
CA PRO A 94 -4.57 7.60 -14.21
C PRO A 94 -3.14 7.42 -14.72
N SER A 95 -2.90 6.32 -15.45
CA SER A 95 -1.55 5.89 -15.84
C SER A 95 -0.75 6.94 -16.61
N ASN A 96 -1.41 7.73 -17.47
CA ASN A 96 -0.77 8.80 -18.22
C ASN A 96 -0.22 9.89 -17.31
N VAL A 97 -1.00 10.34 -16.33
CA VAL A 97 -0.59 11.38 -15.36
C VAL A 97 0.56 10.89 -14.51
N ILE A 98 0.56 9.62 -14.11
CA ILE A 98 1.66 9.02 -13.35
C ILE A 98 2.96 9.06 -14.16
N TYR A 99 2.90 8.71 -15.46
CA TYR A 99 4.08 8.76 -16.31
C TYR A 99 4.59 10.19 -16.52
N ASP A 100 3.68 11.15 -16.76
CA ASP A 100 4.05 12.55 -16.92
C ASP A 100 4.77 13.07 -15.66
N ARG A 101 4.27 12.73 -14.46
CA ARG A 101 4.93 13.06 -13.19
C ARG A 101 6.29 12.37 -13.03
N TYR A 102 6.41 11.11 -13.41
CA TYR A 102 7.69 10.38 -13.39
C TYR A 102 8.75 11.08 -14.25
N THR A 103 8.38 11.48 -15.46
CA THR A 103 9.30 12.18 -16.37
C THR A 103 9.69 13.57 -15.86
N ALA A 104 8.77 14.27 -15.19
CA ALA A 104 9.01 15.60 -14.62
C ALA A 104 9.90 15.55 -13.35
N THR A 105 9.82 14.47 -12.58
CA THR A 105 10.61 14.31 -11.35
C THR A 105 12.03 13.82 -11.61
N HIS A 106 12.24 13.02 -12.65
CA HIS A 106 13.52 12.35 -12.91
C HIS A 106 14.24 12.92 -14.14
N LEU A 107 14.18 14.24 -14.37
CA LEU A 107 14.66 14.88 -15.62
C LEU A 107 16.15 14.63 -15.94
N ILE A 108 16.98 14.39 -14.93
CA ILE A 108 18.45 14.25 -15.06
C ILE A 108 18.86 12.77 -15.08
N GLU A 109 18.02 11.89 -14.53
CA GLU A 109 18.33 10.48 -14.38
C GLU A 109 17.91 9.66 -15.59
N LYS A 110 18.47 8.46 -15.71
CA LYS A 110 18.10 7.53 -16.77
C LYS A 110 16.68 7.01 -16.52
N GLN A 111 15.76 7.36 -17.41
CA GLN A 111 14.34 7.02 -17.28
C GLN A 111 13.99 5.75 -18.05
N LEU A 112 12.97 5.03 -17.56
CA LEU A 112 12.33 3.99 -18.36
C LEU A 112 11.57 4.59 -19.54
N SER A 113 11.66 3.91 -20.69
CA SER A 113 10.81 4.23 -21.82
C SER A 113 9.34 4.04 -21.45
N ARG A 114 8.45 4.82 -22.07
CA ARG A 114 7.01 4.82 -21.80
C ARG A 114 6.39 3.42 -21.78
N GLY A 115 6.75 2.57 -22.74
CA GLY A 115 6.24 1.20 -22.81
C GLY A 115 6.71 0.32 -21.65
N SER A 116 7.98 0.45 -21.26
CA SER A 116 8.55 -0.27 -20.12
C SER A 116 7.94 0.21 -18.80
N PHE A 117 7.78 1.52 -18.63
CA PHE A 117 7.14 2.10 -17.46
C PHE A 117 5.72 1.57 -17.26
N TYR A 118 4.89 1.54 -18.32
CA TYR A 118 3.54 0.99 -18.20
C TYR A 118 3.50 -0.51 -17.91
N ARG A 119 4.51 -1.28 -18.37
CA ARG A 119 4.62 -2.70 -17.99
C ARG A 119 4.92 -2.85 -16.50
N VAL A 120 5.83 -2.04 -15.96
CA VAL A 120 6.12 -2.00 -14.51
C VAL A 120 4.88 -1.58 -13.74
N LEU A 121 4.22 -0.50 -14.15
CA LEU A 121 2.99 -0.01 -13.51
C LEU A 121 1.89 -1.08 -13.51
N ALA A 122 1.67 -1.77 -14.64
CA ALA A 122 0.69 -2.84 -14.74
C ALA A 122 1.07 -4.10 -13.96
N ALA A 123 2.37 -4.37 -13.78
CA ALA A 123 2.85 -5.46 -12.95
C ALA A 123 2.63 -5.17 -11.45
N LEU A 124 2.87 -3.94 -11.01
CA LEU A 124 2.76 -3.55 -9.60
C LEU A 124 1.33 -3.22 -9.15
N THR A 125 0.52 -2.60 -10.03
CA THR A 125 -0.79 -2.03 -9.65
C THR A 125 -1.95 -2.67 -10.43
N SER A 126 -3.18 -2.44 -9.96
CA SER A 126 -4.43 -2.99 -10.48
C SER A 126 -5.46 -1.88 -10.67
N LYS A 127 -5.99 -1.70 -11.89
CA LYS A 127 -7.06 -0.76 -12.32
C LYS A 127 -6.96 0.69 -11.77
N ASP A 128 -7.85 1.58 -12.22
CA ASP A 128 -7.93 2.99 -11.77
C ASP A 128 -9.08 3.16 -10.78
N GLU A 129 -8.90 4.03 -9.78
CA GLU A 129 -9.71 4.18 -8.55
C GLU A 129 -11.19 4.53 -8.70
N LYS A 130 -11.73 4.65 -9.93
CA LYS A 130 -13.11 5.14 -10.18
C LYS A 130 -14.22 4.31 -9.51
N LEU A 131 -13.91 3.17 -8.91
CA LEU A 131 -14.88 2.25 -8.30
C LEU A 131 -14.79 2.12 -6.77
N LEU A 132 -13.88 2.84 -6.10
CA LEU A 132 -13.49 2.53 -4.71
C LEU A 132 -14.11 3.37 -3.60
N THR A 133 -14.52 4.60 -3.90
CA THR A 133 -15.00 5.54 -2.87
C THR A 133 -16.31 5.12 -2.21
N ALA A 134 -17.16 4.33 -2.88
CA ALA A 134 -18.46 3.93 -2.33
C ALA A 134 -18.42 2.71 -1.41
N VAL A 135 -17.39 1.86 -1.50
CA VAL A 135 -17.30 0.58 -0.76
C VAL A 135 -16.40 0.68 0.47
N ASP A 136 -15.46 1.62 0.52
CA ASP A 136 -14.44 1.72 1.58
C ASP A 136 -14.84 2.63 2.77
N TYR A 137 -16.11 3.07 2.87
CA TYR A 137 -16.54 3.95 3.97
C TYR A 137 -16.45 3.25 5.34
N VAL A 138 -16.77 1.95 5.40
CA VAL A 138 -16.71 1.16 6.64
C VAL A 138 -15.27 1.04 7.12
N THR A 139 -14.34 0.71 6.23
CA THR A 139 -12.91 0.64 6.58
C THR A 139 -12.32 2.02 6.87
N GLY A 140 -12.82 3.06 6.18
CA GLY A 140 -12.57 4.46 6.51
C GLY A 140 -12.88 4.76 7.97
N THR A 141 -14.14 4.59 8.37
CA THR A 141 -14.61 4.94 9.70
C THR A 141 -14.12 4.01 10.80
N LEU A 142 -14.12 2.69 10.57
CA LEU A 142 -13.79 1.71 11.62
C LEU A 142 -12.30 1.47 11.80
N VAL A 143 -11.49 1.66 10.76
CA VAL A 143 -10.05 1.37 10.81
C VAL A 143 -9.23 2.64 10.61
N ASN A 144 -9.39 3.35 9.49
CA ASN A 144 -8.50 4.49 9.19
C ASN A 144 -8.67 5.63 10.21
N ASP A 145 -9.90 6.04 10.51
CA ASP A 145 -10.16 7.14 11.44
C ASP A 145 -9.66 6.81 12.86
N VAL A 146 -9.86 5.58 13.31
CA VAL A 146 -9.35 5.09 14.60
C VAL A 146 -7.82 5.14 14.62
N ILE A 147 -7.15 4.67 13.57
CA ILE A 147 -5.69 4.72 13.48
C ILE A 147 -5.18 6.17 13.48
N VAL A 148 -5.84 7.09 12.78
CA VAL A 148 -5.49 8.51 12.82
C VAL A 148 -5.59 9.07 14.24
N GLN A 149 -6.67 8.76 14.97
CA GLN A 149 -6.82 9.17 16.37
C GLN A 149 -5.73 8.56 17.27
N LEU A 150 -5.40 7.28 17.11
CA LEU A 150 -4.32 6.64 17.85
C LEU A 150 -2.95 7.29 17.55
N GLN A 151 -2.71 7.71 16.31
CA GLN A 151 -1.50 8.42 15.95
C GLN A 151 -1.44 9.82 16.59
N VAL A 152 -2.57 10.51 16.73
CA VAL A 152 -2.66 11.76 17.50
C VAL A 152 -2.30 11.51 18.97
N PHE A 153 -2.81 10.44 19.60
CA PHE A 153 -2.42 10.11 20.97
C PHE A 153 -0.92 9.81 21.12
N ILE A 154 -0.34 9.07 20.18
CA ILE A 154 1.12 8.85 20.17
C ILE A 154 1.84 10.19 20.06
N ASN A 155 1.37 11.10 19.21
CA ASN A 155 2.01 12.39 19.00
C ASN A 155 1.95 13.29 20.25
N ASP A 156 0.83 13.25 20.97
CA ASP A 156 0.55 14.15 22.09
C ASP A 156 1.13 13.63 23.41
N PHE A 157 1.09 12.31 23.64
CA PHE A 157 1.45 11.70 24.92
C PHE A 157 2.81 11.00 24.93
N CYS A 158 3.39 10.65 23.77
CA CYS A 158 4.73 10.03 23.71
C CYS A 158 5.83 11.09 23.54
N ILE A 159 6.56 11.38 24.63
CA ILE A 159 7.65 12.37 24.64
C ILE A 159 8.92 11.82 23.95
N ASP A 160 9.21 10.53 24.13
CA ASP A 160 10.40 9.90 23.55
C ASP A 160 10.23 9.69 22.03
N ILE A 161 11.12 10.32 21.25
CA ILE A 161 11.14 10.29 19.78
C ILE A 161 11.39 8.86 19.25
N SER A 162 12.27 8.10 19.89
CA SER A 162 12.60 6.74 19.46
C SER A 162 11.41 5.80 19.66
N LYS A 163 10.79 5.89 20.84
CA LYS A 163 9.57 5.13 21.16
C LYS A 163 8.38 5.56 20.29
N LYS A 164 8.24 6.86 20.01
CA LYS A 164 7.23 7.41 19.10
C LYS A 164 7.34 6.81 17.70
N LYS A 165 8.55 6.80 17.11
CA LYS A 165 8.79 6.18 15.79
C LYS A 165 8.45 4.70 15.79
N HIS A 166 8.86 3.98 16.84
CA HIS A 166 8.56 2.55 16.97
C HIS A 166 7.05 2.26 17.03
N LEU A 167 6.30 3.03 17.82
CA LEU A 167 4.86 2.88 17.94
C LEU A 167 4.12 3.27 16.68
N THR A 168 4.54 4.30 15.96
CA THR A 168 3.98 4.65 14.65
C THR A 168 4.16 3.50 13.66
N THR A 169 5.34 2.88 13.61
CA THR A 169 5.56 1.70 12.76
C THR A 169 4.64 0.55 13.14
N HIS A 170 4.52 0.24 14.44
CA HIS A 170 3.62 -0.81 14.89
C HIS A 170 2.14 -0.49 14.64
N LEU A 171 1.75 0.78 14.70
CA LEU A 171 0.39 1.22 14.39
C LEU A 171 0.05 0.99 12.91
N GLU A 172 1.00 1.27 12.00
CA GLU A 172 0.83 0.96 10.58
C GLU A 172 0.80 -0.55 10.30
N LEU A 173 1.58 -1.35 11.05
CA LEU A 173 1.48 -2.81 10.99
C LEU A 173 0.11 -3.30 11.47
N MET A 174 -0.40 -2.75 12.58
CA MET A 174 -1.72 -3.07 13.11
C MET A 174 -2.83 -2.72 12.11
N LYS A 175 -2.77 -1.53 11.50
CA LYS A 175 -3.67 -1.12 10.41
C LYS A 175 -3.62 -2.08 9.23
N THR A 176 -2.42 -2.50 8.81
CA THR A 176 -2.25 -3.46 7.71
C THR A 176 -2.85 -4.81 8.05
N PHE A 177 -2.62 -5.31 9.27
CA PHE A 177 -3.20 -6.54 9.78
C PHE A 177 -4.73 -6.49 9.77
N LEU A 178 -5.32 -5.45 10.37
CA LEU A 178 -6.77 -5.22 10.43
C LEU A 178 -7.41 -5.18 9.03
N LYS A 179 -6.72 -4.58 8.06
CA LYS A 179 -7.22 -4.49 6.68
C LYS A 179 -7.11 -5.80 5.90
N GLN A 180 -6.00 -6.54 6.04
CA GLN A 180 -5.62 -7.58 5.06
C GLN A 180 -5.73 -9.01 5.56
N GLN A 181 -5.76 -9.19 6.89
CA GLN A 181 -5.58 -10.50 7.52
C GLN A 181 -6.67 -10.80 8.54
N TYR A 182 -7.25 -9.79 9.17
CA TYR A 182 -8.23 -9.98 10.25
C TYR A 182 -9.50 -10.71 9.78
N ASP A 183 -9.90 -10.56 8.52
CA ASP A 183 -11.03 -11.27 7.92
C ASP A 183 -10.93 -12.80 8.06
N LYS A 184 -9.72 -13.35 7.97
CA LYS A 184 -9.45 -14.78 8.11
C LYS A 184 -9.41 -15.27 9.56
N HIS A 185 -9.44 -14.35 10.50
CA HIS A 185 -9.40 -14.64 11.92
C HIS A 185 -10.80 -14.53 12.54
N VAL A 186 -11.81 -14.05 11.82
CA VAL A 186 -13.17 -13.96 12.37
C VAL A 186 -13.97 -15.17 11.89
N GLU A 187 -13.77 -16.31 12.56
CA GLU A 187 -14.51 -17.55 12.30
C GLU A 187 -15.53 -17.83 13.41
N LEU A 188 -16.67 -18.42 13.04
CA LEU A 188 -17.77 -18.72 13.97
C LEU A 188 -17.43 -19.89 14.89
N GLU A 189 -16.76 -20.90 14.33
CA GLU A 189 -16.37 -22.16 14.99
C GLU A 189 -14.85 -22.18 15.16
N ASP A 190 -14.36 -21.32 16.04
CA ASP A 190 -12.95 -21.25 16.39
C ASP A 190 -12.76 -21.23 17.91
N ASP A 191 -11.84 -22.06 18.38
CA ASP A 191 -11.49 -22.24 19.79
C ASP A 191 -10.38 -21.25 20.22
N CYS A 192 -10.10 -20.20 19.43
CA CYS A 192 -9.14 -19.16 19.81
C CYS A 192 -9.74 -18.14 20.77
N SER A 193 -9.09 -17.95 21.91
CA SER A 193 -9.55 -16.99 22.93
C SER A 193 -9.39 -15.52 22.50
N THR A 194 -8.72 -15.23 21.39
CA THR A 194 -8.37 -13.85 21.00
C THR A 194 -9.20 -13.33 19.82
N HIS A 195 -9.90 -14.20 19.11
CA HIS A 195 -10.76 -13.81 17.98
C HIS A 195 -11.99 -14.71 17.75
N GLY A 196 -12.09 -15.84 18.45
CA GLY A 196 -13.25 -16.72 18.35
C GLY A 196 -14.53 -15.99 18.78
N ILE A 197 -15.53 -15.95 17.90
CA ILE A 197 -16.82 -15.26 18.17
C ILE A 197 -17.51 -15.87 19.38
N LYS A 198 -17.43 -17.20 19.52
CA LYS A 198 -17.96 -17.93 20.66
C LYS A 198 -17.42 -17.38 21.98
N PHE A 199 -16.11 -17.20 22.09
CA PHE A 199 -15.47 -16.62 23.27
C PHE A 199 -15.89 -15.15 23.50
N ALA A 200 -16.00 -14.34 22.44
CA ALA A 200 -16.42 -12.94 22.55
C ALA A 200 -17.86 -12.77 23.05
N LEU A 201 -18.73 -13.77 22.83
CA LEU A 201 -20.14 -13.77 23.23
C LEU A 201 -20.43 -14.64 24.47
N GLU A 202 -19.46 -15.42 24.94
CA GLU A 202 -19.58 -16.22 26.15
C GLU A 202 -19.74 -15.29 27.37
N GLN A 203 -20.79 -15.52 28.15
CA GLN A 203 -20.95 -14.79 29.42
C GLN A 203 -19.85 -15.24 30.38
N PRO A 204 -19.25 -14.31 31.15
CA PRO A 204 -18.25 -14.66 32.14
C PRO A 204 -18.89 -15.49 33.27
N THR A 205 -18.87 -16.81 33.12
CA THR A 205 -19.24 -17.76 34.17
C THR A 205 -18.03 -18.00 35.08
N ASN A 206 -18.28 -18.23 36.39
CA ASN A 206 -17.22 -18.54 37.35
C ASN A 206 -16.44 -19.83 37.02
N ASP A 207 -17.00 -20.68 36.15
CA ASP A 207 -16.36 -21.87 35.64
C ASP A 207 -15.46 -21.53 34.44
N LYS A 208 -14.15 -21.47 34.69
CA LYS A 208 -13.09 -21.28 33.68
C LYS A 208 -12.86 -22.49 32.78
N SER A 209 -13.79 -23.44 32.75
CA SER A 209 -13.61 -24.76 32.13
C SER A 209 -13.82 -24.78 30.61
N GLY A 210 -14.15 -23.64 29.98
CA GLY A 210 -14.32 -23.49 28.53
C GLY A 210 -13.27 -22.60 27.85
N CYS A 211 -12.20 -22.18 28.53
CA CYS A 211 -11.24 -21.24 27.92
C CYS A 211 -10.56 -21.86 26.70
N GLY A 212 -10.84 -21.29 25.53
CA GLY A 212 -10.13 -21.58 24.28
C GLY A 212 -8.63 -21.68 24.51
N GLN A 213 -8.06 -22.85 24.24
CA GLN A 213 -6.68 -23.18 24.62
C GLN A 213 -5.65 -22.52 23.69
N GLN A 214 -6.09 -22.03 22.53
CA GLN A 214 -5.22 -21.47 21.51
C GLN A 214 -5.28 -19.95 21.51
N LYS A 215 -4.10 -19.32 21.48
CA LYS A 215 -3.95 -17.88 21.30
C LYS A 215 -3.39 -17.58 19.93
N CYS A 216 -3.94 -16.57 19.28
CA CYS A 216 -3.43 -16.07 18.01
C CYS A 216 -2.51 -14.88 18.23
N ASN A 217 -1.23 -15.03 17.88
CA ASN A 217 -0.23 -13.96 17.97
C ASN A 217 -0.63 -12.69 17.20
N GLY A 218 -1.31 -12.83 16.06
CA GLY A 218 -1.76 -11.69 15.25
C GLY A 218 -2.83 -10.86 15.95
N CYS A 219 -3.77 -11.51 16.63
CA CYS A 219 -4.84 -10.84 17.38
C CYS A 219 -4.33 -10.34 18.74
N ASP A 220 -3.46 -11.10 19.41
CA ASP A 220 -2.76 -10.67 20.64
C ASP A 220 -1.90 -9.41 20.39
N PHE A 221 -1.36 -9.24 19.18
CA PHE A 221 -0.61 -8.04 18.82
C PHE A 221 -1.47 -6.76 18.92
N ILE A 222 -2.76 -6.84 18.59
CA ILE A 222 -3.68 -5.71 18.74
C ILE A 222 -3.84 -5.34 20.22
N GLU A 223 -4.07 -6.34 21.07
CA GLU A 223 -4.19 -6.13 22.52
C GLU A 223 -2.89 -5.57 23.13
N TYR A 224 -1.75 -6.13 22.73
CA TYR A 224 -0.44 -5.60 23.08
C TYR A 224 -0.32 -4.11 22.71
N MET A 225 -0.69 -3.73 21.49
CA MET A 225 -0.64 -2.33 21.06
C MET A 225 -1.52 -1.41 21.89
N TYR A 226 -2.74 -1.84 22.22
CA TYR A 226 -3.60 -1.08 23.14
C TYR A 226 -2.99 -0.95 24.54
N SER A 227 -2.39 -2.01 25.08
CA SER A 227 -1.70 -1.96 26.38
C SER A 227 -0.53 -0.97 26.38
N GLN A 228 0.24 -0.90 25.29
CA GLN A 228 1.34 0.05 25.14
C GLN A 228 0.82 1.49 25.13
N LEU A 229 -0.25 1.76 24.37
CA LEU A 229 -0.87 3.07 24.31
C LEU A 229 -1.45 3.51 25.66
N GLN A 230 -2.14 2.60 26.36
CA GLN A 230 -2.64 2.84 27.71
C GLN A 230 -1.51 3.18 28.67
N SER A 231 -0.39 2.45 28.63
CA SER A 231 0.77 2.71 29.50
C SER A 231 1.36 4.11 29.28
N ILE A 232 1.36 4.61 28.04
CA ILE A 232 1.89 5.92 27.69
C ILE A 232 0.97 7.01 28.20
N VAL A 233 -0.34 6.86 28.00
CA VAL A 233 -1.34 7.81 28.51
C VAL A 233 -1.29 7.84 30.04
N GLN A 234 -1.22 6.69 30.70
CA GLN A 234 -1.09 6.61 32.16
C GLN A 234 0.20 7.27 32.65
N PHE A 235 1.33 7.01 32.02
CA PHE A 235 2.60 7.63 32.39
C PHE A 235 2.59 9.16 32.21
N ALA A 236 2.00 9.65 31.11
CA ALA A 236 1.86 11.07 30.85
C ALA A 236 0.89 11.78 31.80
N THR A 237 -0.12 11.07 32.31
CA THR A 237 -1.15 11.63 33.21
C THR A 237 -0.84 11.47 34.71
N THR A 238 0.01 10.52 35.10
CA THR A 238 0.37 10.26 36.51
C THR A 238 1.65 10.97 36.97
N LYS A 239 2.49 11.45 36.05
CA LYS A 239 3.63 12.28 36.43
C LYS A 239 3.15 13.66 36.91
N PRO A 240 3.50 14.10 38.14
CA PRO A 240 3.23 15.46 38.56
C PRO A 240 4.00 16.42 37.63
N PHE A 241 3.26 17.35 37.05
CA PHE A 241 3.78 18.39 36.17
C PHE A 241 4.76 19.26 36.98
N SER A 242 6.07 19.09 36.79
CA SER A 242 7.03 20.08 37.27
C SER A 242 6.81 21.35 36.46
N VAL A 243 6.29 22.38 37.13
CA VAL A 243 6.04 23.71 36.57
C VAL A 243 7.36 24.32 36.10
N ARG A 244 7.78 23.99 34.87
CA ARG A 244 8.69 24.80 34.07
C ARG A 244 8.66 24.29 32.64
N GLU A 245 8.37 25.23 31.74
CA GLU A 245 8.49 25.13 30.27
C GLU A 245 7.35 24.36 29.58
N ASP A 246 6.19 25.01 29.48
CA ASP A 246 5.65 25.43 28.17
C ASP A 246 4.18 25.88 28.28
N ALA A 247 3.97 27.19 28.32
CA ALA A 247 2.65 27.84 28.38
C ALA A 247 1.83 27.69 27.08
N SER A 248 2.35 27.00 26.04
CA SER A 248 1.67 26.81 24.75
C SER A 248 0.77 25.56 24.70
N ARG A 249 0.82 24.66 25.70
CA ARG A 249 0.05 23.40 25.72
C ARG A 249 -1.30 23.46 26.45
N ASN A 250 -1.71 24.62 26.94
CA ASN A 250 -2.87 24.77 27.82
C ASN A 250 -4.25 24.54 27.17
N CYS A 251 -4.34 24.28 25.86
CA CYS A 251 -5.63 24.06 25.18
C CYS A 251 -6.05 22.58 25.08
N ALA A 252 -5.10 21.62 25.15
CA ALA A 252 -5.39 20.19 24.99
C ALA A 252 -5.79 19.49 26.32
N TYR A 253 -5.37 20.04 27.46
CA TYR A 253 -5.52 19.38 28.77
C TYR A 253 -6.89 19.52 29.42
N THR A 254 -7.70 20.52 29.02
CA THR A 254 -9.10 20.65 29.46
C THR A 254 -9.99 19.55 28.87
N TRP A 255 -9.64 19.00 27.70
CA TRP A 255 -10.42 17.92 27.07
C TRP A 255 -10.07 16.54 27.63
N ALA A 256 -8.80 16.27 27.91
CA ALA A 256 -8.35 14.97 28.41
C ALA A 256 -8.91 14.64 29.82
N THR A 257 -8.97 15.63 30.71
CA THR A 257 -9.57 15.46 32.05
C THR A 257 -11.08 15.23 32.01
N VAL A 258 -11.79 15.89 31.08
CA VAL A 258 -13.22 15.67 30.84
C VAL A 258 -13.49 14.28 30.26
N TYR A 259 -12.62 13.79 29.36
CA TYR A 259 -12.79 12.48 28.73
C TYR A 259 -12.55 11.31 29.69
N VAL A 260 -11.50 11.38 30.52
CA VAL A 260 -11.22 10.36 31.54
C VAL A 260 -12.33 10.32 32.60
N SER A 261 -12.91 11.48 32.96
CA SER A 261 -14.06 11.54 33.86
C SER A 261 -15.33 10.90 33.27
N LYS A 262 -15.55 11.04 31.95
CA LYS A 262 -16.68 10.41 31.25
C LYS A 262 -16.52 8.88 31.12
N ILE A 263 -15.32 8.40 30.84
CA ILE A 263 -15.03 6.96 30.76
C ILE A 263 -15.22 6.28 32.12
N ASN A 264 -14.79 6.92 33.21
CA ASN A 264 -14.96 6.37 34.56
C ASN A 264 -16.41 6.43 35.08
N LYS A 265 -17.29 7.22 34.45
CA LYS A 265 -18.73 7.25 34.77
C LYS A 265 -19.59 6.27 33.95
N MET A 266 -18.99 5.62 32.95
CA MET A 266 -19.67 4.61 32.10
C MET A 266 -19.30 3.16 32.46
N ARG A 267 -18.50 2.97 33.53
CA ARG A 267 -18.39 1.70 34.27
C ARG A 267 -19.28 1.77 35.49
#